data_AF-A0A285UKR9-F1
#
_entry.id   AF-A0A285UKR9-F1
#
_cell.length_a   1.000
_cell.length_b   1.000
_cell.length_c   1.000
_cell.angle_alpha   90.00
_cell.angle_beta   90.00
_cell.angle_gamma   90.00
#
_symmetry.space_group_name_H-M   'P 1'
#
loop_
_entity.id
_entity.type
_entity.pdbx_description
1 polymer ?
#
loop_
_entity_poly.entity_id
_entity_poly.type
_entity_poly.pdbx_seq_one_letter_code
_entity_poly.pdbx_strand_id
1 'polypeptide(L)'
;MVKNQSMYKRLGIKTKSGSFKKWYGAGLLNEVDEKFVAEVKEYWNDKTDRTLDPALHLAFMNLNGKKEPKLLSYGVMNYEVYPVFNDYSVTNFYGDKNIYDRVIQPSNTVVTVLRGIRGKYFDASYNYIDSSEALEILNKTDKDMIIKPSRSNNGSGISKFKIDNNRAYFSDETVSIDDLLNEFGGNFIIQEMLEQHPNMAEPHPDSVNSLRMVTFRWKGEIRYLLAYVRIGSNGDIRDNGDTDTDPRVGVKDNGEFFDFALSHDGKKHFEHPTTGFKFSELKPIPNYDEFIQYVKELHENFLHLDIVSWDIAVGKEGQPVFIEANFAGPIPFYQLVSQKPMFGDLTEEVMEYVQKKRAQRKFKLMSKHEKVQIKREKNRTRKELNDNRRLVAELKEEVNRLTNENLKNEEVNKKKNSKLKQEKQTLAKENRELLKEKTGYEKEYKKMKQSNSWRITAPVRFISSKFKKK
;
A
#
# COMPACT_ATOMS: atom_id res chain seq x y z
N MET A 1 25.86 -8.64 -5.77
CA MET A 1 25.12 -7.83 -6.77
C MET A 1 24.17 -8.75 -7.52
N VAL A 2 22.86 -8.44 -7.52
CA VAL A 2 21.81 -9.30 -8.09
C VAL A 2 21.93 -9.29 -9.62
N LYS A 3 22.42 -10.40 -10.20
CA LYS A 3 22.25 -10.67 -11.64
C LYS A 3 20.73 -10.69 -11.91
N ASN A 4 20.28 -9.97 -12.93
CA ASN A 4 18.92 -10.05 -13.48
C ASN A 4 17.77 -9.24 -12.83
N GLN A 5 18.03 -8.14 -12.11
CA GLN A 5 16.94 -7.21 -11.69
C GLN A 5 16.15 -6.61 -12.88
N SER A 6 16.73 -6.56 -14.07
CA SER A 6 16.09 -6.05 -15.28
C SER A 6 14.88 -6.89 -15.68
N MET A 7 14.99 -8.22 -15.64
CA MET A 7 13.89 -9.15 -15.94
C MET A 7 12.70 -8.94 -14.99
N TYR A 8 12.93 -8.91 -13.68
CA TYR A 8 11.86 -8.67 -12.70
C TYR A 8 11.15 -7.33 -12.93
N LYS A 9 11.89 -6.27 -13.23
CA LYS A 9 11.32 -4.96 -13.56
C LYS A 9 10.47 -5.00 -14.83
N ARG A 10 10.91 -5.71 -15.88
CA ARG A 10 10.13 -5.94 -17.11
C ARG A 10 8.81 -6.65 -16.82
N LEU A 11 8.83 -7.60 -15.87
CA LEU A 11 7.65 -8.30 -15.40
C LEU A 11 6.78 -7.47 -14.43
N GLY A 12 7.11 -6.21 -14.16
CA GLY A 12 6.31 -5.33 -13.28
C GLY A 12 6.52 -5.58 -11.78
N ILE A 13 7.54 -6.35 -11.41
CA ILE A 13 7.84 -6.67 -10.01
C ILE A 13 8.60 -5.53 -9.34
N LYS A 14 8.17 -5.15 -8.13
CA LYS A 14 8.78 -4.03 -7.38
C LYS A 14 10.03 -4.51 -6.66
N THR A 15 11.17 -4.54 -7.37
CA THR A 15 12.46 -5.05 -6.85
C THR A 15 13.03 -4.30 -5.65
N LYS A 16 12.50 -3.11 -5.34
CA LYS A 16 12.87 -2.33 -4.14
C LYS A 16 12.01 -2.65 -2.91
N SER A 17 10.93 -3.42 -3.06
CA SER A 17 10.03 -3.76 -1.97
C SER A 17 10.70 -4.69 -0.95
N GLY A 18 10.26 -4.63 0.32
CA GLY A 18 10.74 -5.52 1.38
C GLY A 18 10.46 -6.99 1.07
N SER A 19 9.23 -7.29 0.60
CA SER A 19 8.81 -8.64 0.22
C SER A 19 9.67 -9.22 -0.90
N PHE A 20 9.98 -8.45 -1.96
CA PHE A 20 10.86 -8.93 -3.01
C PHE A 20 12.24 -9.30 -2.48
N LYS A 21 12.87 -8.44 -1.67
CA LYS A 21 14.21 -8.71 -1.12
C LYS A 21 14.23 -9.98 -0.27
N LYS A 22 13.20 -10.17 0.56
CA LYS A 22 13.00 -11.34 1.42
C LYS A 22 12.87 -12.62 0.59
N TRP A 23 11.86 -12.67 -0.29
CA TRP A 23 11.57 -13.85 -1.10
C TRP A 23 12.69 -14.18 -2.10
N TYR A 24 13.32 -13.17 -2.69
CA TYR A 24 14.51 -13.37 -3.52
C TYR A 24 15.66 -13.99 -2.73
N GLY A 25 15.93 -13.47 -1.51
CA GLY A 25 16.96 -14.01 -0.62
C GLY A 25 16.66 -15.43 -0.12
N ALA A 26 15.38 -15.77 0.01
CA ALA A 26 14.90 -17.11 0.35
C ALA A 26 14.88 -18.08 -0.84
N GLY A 27 15.23 -17.64 -2.06
CA GLY A 27 15.18 -18.45 -3.27
C GLY A 27 13.78 -18.68 -3.85
N LEU A 28 12.73 -18.08 -3.27
CA LEU A 28 11.35 -18.20 -3.73
C LEU A 28 11.08 -17.46 -5.06
N LEU A 29 12.07 -16.80 -5.64
CA LEU A 29 11.94 -16.14 -6.93
C LEU A 29 12.92 -16.70 -7.98
N ASN A 30 13.59 -17.82 -7.70
CA ASN A 30 14.62 -18.37 -8.58
C ASN A 30 14.03 -18.83 -9.92
N GLU A 31 12.86 -19.45 -9.91
CA GLU A 31 12.13 -19.86 -11.10
C GLU A 31 11.12 -18.80 -11.52
N VAL A 32 11.20 -18.39 -12.78
CA VAL A 32 10.35 -17.35 -13.35
C VAL A 32 9.64 -17.89 -14.58
N ASP A 33 8.32 -18.07 -14.45
CA ASP A 33 7.44 -18.41 -15.55
C ASP A 33 6.74 -17.14 -16.07
N GLU A 34 7.22 -16.60 -17.18
CA GLU A 34 6.66 -15.37 -17.77
C GLU A 34 5.22 -15.55 -18.26
N LYS A 35 4.83 -16.77 -18.68
CA LYS A 35 3.45 -17.06 -19.12
C LYS A 35 2.50 -17.01 -17.93
N PHE A 36 2.88 -17.62 -16.81
CA PHE A 36 2.10 -17.54 -15.59
C PHE A 36 2.00 -16.10 -15.05
N VAL A 37 3.08 -15.31 -15.15
CA VAL A 37 3.03 -13.88 -14.79
C VAL A 37 2.04 -13.10 -15.68
N ALA A 38 1.98 -13.41 -16.97
CA ALA A 38 1.00 -12.79 -17.88
C ALA A 38 -0.44 -13.17 -17.51
N GLU A 39 -0.70 -14.45 -17.25
CA GLU A 39 -2.00 -14.97 -16.80
C GLU A 39 -2.46 -14.29 -15.50
N VAL A 40 -1.56 -14.16 -14.52
CA VAL A 40 -1.84 -13.47 -13.25
C VAL A 40 -2.23 -12.01 -13.48
N LYS A 41 -1.51 -11.30 -14.36
CA LYS A 41 -1.82 -9.91 -14.66
C LYS A 41 -3.16 -9.77 -15.37
N GLU A 42 -3.45 -10.65 -16.33
CA GLU A 42 -4.72 -10.69 -17.05
C GLU A 42 -5.87 -10.95 -16.07
N TYR A 43 -5.74 -11.97 -15.22
CA TYR A 43 -6.73 -12.32 -14.21
C TYR A 43 -7.09 -11.16 -13.27
N TRP A 44 -6.11 -10.33 -12.88
CA TRP A 44 -6.33 -9.19 -11.97
C TRP A 44 -6.63 -7.86 -12.67
N ASN A 45 -6.49 -7.77 -13.99
CA ASN A 45 -6.58 -6.50 -14.73
C ASN A 45 -7.93 -5.79 -14.55
N ASP A 46 -9.01 -6.58 -14.46
CA ASP A 46 -10.37 -6.10 -14.26
C ASP A 46 -10.82 -6.13 -12.79
N LYS A 47 -9.99 -6.62 -11.86
CA LYS A 47 -10.32 -6.81 -10.43
C LYS A 47 -9.71 -5.76 -9.50
N THR A 48 -8.78 -4.94 -9.97
CA THR A 48 -8.12 -3.91 -9.14
C THR A 48 -7.65 -2.71 -9.96
N ASP A 49 -7.79 -1.49 -9.43
CA ASP A 49 -7.24 -0.28 -10.06
C ASP A 49 -5.71 -0.17 -9.88
N ARG A 50 -5.12 -1.00 -9.00
CA ARG A 50 -3.69 -1.02 -8.72
C ARG A 50 -2.93 -1.87 -9.71
N THR A 51 -1.76 -1.38 -10.09
CA THR A 51 -0.72 -2.21 -10.72
C THR A 51 -0.34 -3.37 -9.80
N LEU A 52 -0.73 -4.57 -10.22
CA LEU A 52 -0.40 -5.82 -9.54
C LEU A 52 1.11 -6.08 -9.56
N ASP A 53 1.63 -6.51 -8.42
CA ASP A 53 3.00 -7.01 -8.30
C ASP A 53 2.94 -8.56 -8.20
N PRO A 54 3.39 -9.30 -9.23
CA PRO A 54 3.25 -10.76 -9.30
C PRO A 54 4.30 -11.52 -8.48
N ALA A 55 5.12 -10.84 -7.67
CA ALA A 55 6.14 -11.48 -6.85
C ALA A 55 5.55 -12.52 -5.87
N LEU A 56 4.35 -12.31 -5.35
CA LEU A 56 3.68 -13.26 -4.45
C LEU A 56 3.35 -14.56 -5.18
N HIS A 57 2.84 -14.46 -6.41
CA HIS A 57 2.46 -15.59 -7.24
C HIS A 57 3.66 -16.45 -7.62
N LEU A 58 4.77 -15.82 -8.00
CA LEU A 58 6.04 -16.53 -8.23
C LEU A 58 6.54 -17.18 -6.94
N ALA A 59 6.51 -16.48 -5.81
CA ALA A 59 6.93 -17.02 -4.52
C ALA A 59 6.11 -18.24 -4.10
N PHE A 60 4.80 -18.21 -4.32
CA PHE A 60 3.90 -19.32 -4.05
C PHE A 60 4.22 -20.52 -4.97
N MET A 61 4.37 -20.28 -6.27
CA MET A 61 4.73 -21.31 -7.25
C MET A 61 6.08 -21.96 -6.92
N ASN A 62 7.11 -21.19 -6.58
CA ASN A 62 8.43 -21.73 -6.22
C ASN A 62 8.39 -22.49 -4.88
N LEU A 63 7.46 -22.14 -3.98
CA LEU A 63 7.34 -22.78 -2.67
C LEU A 63 6.71 -24.19 -2.77
N ASN A 64 5.64 -24.33 -3.57
CA ASN A 64 4.79 -25.54 -3.56
C ASN A 64 4.47 -26.12 -4.95
N GLY A 65 5.02 -25.53 -6.02
CA GLY A 65 4.81 -25.96 -7.40
C GLY A 65 3.45 -25.57 -8.01
N LYS A 66 2.56 -24.92 -7.27
CA LYS A 66 1.20 -24.59 -7.74
C LYS A 66 1.14 -23.20 -8.35
N LYS A 67 0.52 -23.11 -9.53
CA LYS A 67 0.18 -21.84 -10.19
C LYS A 67 -1.18 -21.37 -9.71
N GLU A 68 -1.17 -20.44 -8.75
CA GLU A 68 -2.39 -19.91 -8.12
C GLU A 68 -2.59 -18.43 -8.49
N PRO A 69 -3.44 -18.09 -9.48
CA PRO A 69 -3.68 -16.70 -9.87
C PRO A 69 -4.48 -15.90 -8.84
N LYS A 70 -5.29 -16.57 -7.98
CA LYS A 70 -6.24 -15.90 -7.07
C LYS A 70 -5.60 -15.25 -5.84
N LEU A 71 -4.26 -15.29 -5.69
CA LEU A 71 -3.57 -14.72 -4.54
C LEU A 71 -3.70 -13.20 -4.46
N LEU A 72 -4.06 -12.69 -3.27
CA LEU A 72 -4.18 -11.27 -3.02
C LEU A 72 -2.84 -10.62 -2.65
N SER A 73 -2.44 -9.62 -3.42
CA SER A 73 -1.26 -8.81 -3.10
C SER A 73 -1.47 -7.91 -1.88
N TYR A 74 -0.37 -7.45 -1.25
CA TYR A 74 -0.43 -6.52 -0.12
C TYR A 74 -1.25 -5.26 -0.42
N GLY A 75 -1.11 -4.73 -1.65
CA GLY A 75 -1.77 -3.51 -2.09
C GLY A 75 -3.29 -3.68 -2.20
N VAL A 76 -3.73 -4.77 -2.84
CA VAL A 76 -5.16 -5.09 -2.99
C VAL A 76 -5.78 -5.30 -1.62
N MET A 77 -5.15 -6.11 -0.77
CA MET A 77 -5.71 -6.40 0.55
C MET A 77 -5.85 -5.15 1.43
N ASN A 78 -4.76 -4.38 1.62
CA ASN A 78 -4.74 -3.32 2.64
C ASN A 78 -5.42 -2.01 2.22
N TYR A 79 -5.59 -1.79 0.91
CA TYR A 79 -6.14 -0.54 0.42
C TYR A 79 -7.46 -0.69 -0.32
N GLU A 80 -7.90 -1.92 -0.64
CA GLU A 80 -9.14 -2.14 -1.38
C GLU A 80 -10.08 -3.06 -0.60
N VAL A 81 -9.62 -4.25 -0.22
CA VAL A 81 -10.44 -5.25 0.46
C VAL A 81 -10.73 -4.86 1.91
N TYR A 82 -9.69 -4.75 2.74
CA TYR A 82 -9.84 -4.47 4.16
C TYR A 82 -10.70 -3.23 4.46
N PRO A 83 -10.51 -2.07 3.79
CA PRO A 83 -11.31 -0.89 4.08
C PRO A 83 -12.80 -1.05 3.76
N VAL A 84 -13.17 -1.96 2.85
CA VAL A 84 -14.57 -2.24 2.51
C VAL A 84 -15.23 -3.11 3.57
N PHE A 85 -14.50 -4.08 4.11
CA PHE A 85 -15.01 -5.12 5.02
C PHE A 85 -14.79 -4.83 6.52
N ASN A 86 -13.78 -4.02 6.86
CA ASN A 86 -13.46 -3.68 8.23
C ASN A 86 -13.57 -2.17 8.44
N ASP A 87 -14.49 -1.74 9.30
CA ASP A 87 -14.58 -0.34 9.72
C ASP A 87 -13.43 0.02 10.68
N TYR A 88 -12.38 0.63 10.12
CA TYR A 88 -11.23 1.13 10.88
C TYR A 88 -11.51 2.33 11.77
N SER A 89 -12.76 2.81 11.87
CA SER A 89 -13.14 3.78 12.91
C SER A 89 -13.32 3.12 14.28
N VAL A 90 -13.67 1.84 14.33
CA VAL A 90 -13.99 1.12 15.57
C VAL A 90 -12.93 0.07 15.98
N THR A 91 -11.91 -0.19 15.15
CA THR A 91 -10.91 -1.22 15.45
C THR A 91 -10.14 -1.00 16.74
N ASN A 92 -9.97 0.25 17.20
CA ASN A 92 -9.30 0.52 18.47
C ASN A 92 -10.13 0.09 19.68
N PHE A 93 -11.46 0.18 19.57
CA PHE A 93 -12.36 -0.32 20.61
C PHE A 93 -12.25 -1.85 20.67
N TYR A 94 -12.46 -2.50 19.53
CA TYR A 94 -12.39 -3.94 19.40
C TYR A 94 -10.99 -4.54 19.64
N GLY A 95 -9.93 -3.74 19.60
CA GLY A 95 -8.55 -4.16 19.85
C GLY A 95 -8.11 -4.03 21.32
N ASP A 96 -8.92 -3.43 22.18
CA ASP A 96 -8.58 -3.27 23.60
C ASP A 96 -8.81 -4.59 24.35
N LYS A 97 -7.73 -5.27 24.74
CA LYS A 97 -7.77 -6.57 25.43
C LYS A 97 -8.60 -6.52 26.71
N ASN A 98 -8.70 -5.34 27.35
CA ASN A 98 -9.48 -5.18 28.56
C ASN A 98 -10.97 -5.39 28.36
N ILE A 99 -11.52 -5.22 27.16
CA ILE A 99 -12.98 -5.31 26.93
C ILE A 99 -13.43 -6.62 26.30
N TYR A 100 -12.50 -7.55 26.02
CA TYR A 100 -12.80 -8.79 25.31
C TYR A 100 -13.90 -9.61 25.99
N ASP A 101 -13.89 -9.75 27.31
CA ASP A 101 -14.89 -10.56 28.02
C ASP A 101 -16.30 -9.96 27.95
N ARG A 102 -16.41 -8.65 27.68
CA ARG A 102 -17.70 -7.98 27.49
C ARG A 102 -18.17 -7.97 26.04
N VAL A 103 -17.24 -7.73 25.11
CA VAL A 103 -17.57 -7.48 23.71
C VAL A 103 -17.57 -8.77 22.90
N ILE A 104 -16.64 -9.68 23.16
CA ILE A 104 -16.49 -10.95 22.44
C ILE A 104 -17.19 -12.09 23.17
N GLN A 105 -17.28 -12.01 24.51
CA GLN A 105 -17.88 -13.05 25.38
C GLN A 105 -17.39 -14.46 25.02
N PRO A 106 -16.07 -14.69 24.96
CA PRO A 106 -15.52 -15.98 24.59
C PRO A 106 -15.95 -17.04 25.61
N SER A 107 -16.44 -18.19 25.14
CA SER A 107 -16.79 -19.31 26.04
C SER A 107 -15.56 -19.94 26.72
N ASN A 108 -14.37 -19.77 26.15
CA ASN A 108 -13.10 -20.20 26.72
C ASN A 108 -11.93 -19.27 26.34
N THR A 109 -11.38 -18.53 27.31
CA THR A 109 -10.31 -17.54 27.08
C THR A 109 -9.25 -17.64 28.19
N VAL A 110 -8.11 -17.00 27.97
CA VAL A 110 -7.12 -16.80 29.04
C VAL A 110 -7.74 -16.12 30.26
N VAL A 111 -7.44 -16.64 31.45
CA VAL A 111 -8.01 -16.13 32.71
C VAL A 111 -7.42 -14.77 33.04
N THR A 112 -8.27 -13.76 33.18
CA THR A 112 -7.85 -12.42 33.59
C THR A 112 -7.92 -12.27 35.09
N VAL A 113 -6.79 -11.89 35.69
CA VAL A 113 -6.64 -11.69 37.13
C VAL A 113 -6.97 -10.24 37.50
N LEU A 114 -6.39 -9.27 36.78
CA LEU A 114 -6.50 -7.86 37.08
C LEU A 114 -6.43 -7.03 35.80
N ARG A 115 -7.10 -5.87 35.78
CA ARG A 115 -7.05 -4.90 34.68
C ARG A 115 -6.65 -3.52 35.19
N GLY A 116 -5.79 -2.86 34.45
CA GLY A 116 -5.61 -1.41 34.52
C GLY A 116 -6.39 -0.76 33.39
N ILE A 117 -7.38 0.08 33.70
CA ILE A 117 -8.20 0.79 32.70
C ILE A 117 -8.29 2.26 33.07
N ARG A 118 -7.78 3.14 32.20
CA ARG A 118 -7.80 4.60 32.41
C ARG A 118 -7.20 4.98 33.78
N GLY A 119 -6.08 4.36 34.16
CA GLY A 119 -5.38 4.65 35.41
C GLY A 119 -6.16 4.26 36.67
N LYS A 120 -6.97 3.20 36.58
CA LYS A 120 -7.72 2.62 37.71
C LYS A 120 -7.66 1.11 37.64
N TYR A 121 -7.72 0.46 38.81
CA TYR A 121 -7.79 -0.99 38.91
C TYR A 121 -9.21 -1.50 38.77
N PHE A 122 -9.33 -2.65 38.11
CA PHE A 122 -10.55 -3.42 38.01
C PHE A 122 -10.25 -4.91 38.17
N ASP A 123 -11.11 -5.60 38.91
CA ASP A 123 -11.02 -7.06 39.08
C ASP A 123 -11.42 -7.83 37.81
N ALA A 124 -11.37 -9.16 37.87
CA ALA A 124 -11.80 -10.09 36.82
C ALA A 124 -13.21 -9.77 36.27
N SER A 125 -14.12 -9.31 37.13
CA SER A 125 -15.53 -9.02 36.85
C SER A 125 -15.82 -7.55 36.52
N TYR A 126 -14.78 -6.72 36.32
CA TYR A 126 -14.87 -5.29 36.03
C TYR A 126 -15.43 -4.41 37.17
N ASN A 127 -15.34 -4.86 38.41
CA ASN A 127 -15.61 -4.00 39.56
C ASN A 127 -14.40 -3.09 39.77
N TYR A 128 -14.66 -1.81 40.05
CA TYR A 128 -13.60 -0.90 40.49
C TYR A 128 -13.08 -1.34 41.84
N ILE A 129 -11.76 -1.36 42.00
CA ILE A 129 -11.08 -1.69 43.25
C ILE A 129 -9.93 -0.71 43.49
N ASP A 130 -9.50 -0.59 44.74
CA ASP A 130 -8.31 0.17 45.09
C ASP A 130 -7.01 -0.65 44.99
N SER A 131 -5.86 -0.02 45.25
CA SER A 131 -4.55 -0.68 45.18
C SER A 131 -4.37 -1.81 46.20
N SER A 132 -5.01 -1.70 47.37
CA SER A 132 -4.89 -2.71 48.44
C SER A 132 -5.66 -3.98 48.05
N GLU A 133 -6.87 -3.80 47.53
CA GLU A 133 -7.70 -4.89 46.98
C GLU A 133 -7.02 -5.53 45.76
N ALA A 134 -6.44 -4.73 44.86
CA ALA A 134 -5.67 -5.23 43.72
C ALA A 134 -4.48 -6.10 44.16
N LEU A 135 -3.73 -5.65 45.17
CA LEU A 135 -2.62 -6.39 45.74
C LEU A 135 -3.08 -7.70 46.38
N GLU A 136 -4.21 -7.70 47.10
CA GLU A 136 -4.79 -8.90 47.69
C GLU A 136 -5.15 -9.95 46.63
N ILE A 137 -5.79 -9.55 45.53
CA ILE A 137 -6.11 -10.44 44.41
C ILE A 137 -4.85 -11.05 43.82
N LEU A 138 -3.83 -10.24 43.56
CA LEU A 138 -2.58 -10.72 42.96
C LEU A 138 -1.81 -11.66 43.90
N ASN A 139 -1.77 -11.38 45.20
CA ASN A 139 -1.14 -12.24 46.21
C ASN A 139 -1.84 -13.60 46.38
N LYS A 140 -3.15 -13.67 46.09
CA LYS A 140 -3.94 -14.93 46.13
C LYS A 140 -3.79 -15.78 44.86
N THR A 141 -3.10 -15.26 43.84
CA THR A 141 -2.95 -15.98 42.57
C THR A 141 -1.72 -16.89 42.63
N ASP A 142 -1.95 -18.20 42.75
CA ASP A 142 -0.88 -19.21 42.88
C ASP A 142 -0.22 -19.59 41.55
N LYS A 143 -0.74 -19.11 40.41
CA LYS A 143 -0.21 -19.39 39.08
C LYS A 143 0.73 -18.31 38.59
N ASP A 144 1.65 -18.71 37.71
CA ASP A 144 2.45 -17.76 36.94
C ASP A 144 1.53 -16.83 36.16
N MET A 145 1.91 -15.55 36.09
CA MET A 145 1.14 -14.51 35.42
C MET A 145 1.96 -13.83 34.34
N ILE A 146 1.24 -13.14 33.45
CA ILE A 146 1.81 -12.24 32.47
C ILE A 146 1.08 -10.90 32.50
N ILE A 147 1.82 -9.81 32.32
CA ILE A 147 1.27 -8.47 32.14
C ILE A 147 1.43 -8.04 30.68
N LYS A 148 0.38 -7.41 30.13
CA LYS A 148 0.35 -6.95 28.74
C LYS A 148 -0.28 -5.56 28.67
N PRO A 149 0.27 -4.61 27.90
CA PRO A 149 -0.46 -3.41 27.54
C PRO A 149 -1.75 -3.79 26.80
N SER A 150 -2.88 -3.19 27.17
CA SER A 150 -4.17 -3.65 26.66
C SER A 150 -4.43 -3.20 25.21
N ARG A 151 -3.71 -2.16 24.76
CA ARG A 151 -3.85 -1.52 23.44
C ARG A 151 -2.61 -1.66 22.55
N SER A 152 -1.71 -2.59 22.87
CA SER A 152 -0.57 -2.93 22.00
C SER A 152 -0.87 -4.16 21.17
N ASN A 153 -0.14 -4.30 20.06
CA ASN A 153 -0.18 -5.46 19.16
C ASN A 153 1.22 -6.12 19.08
N ASN A 154 1.29 -7.31 18.49
CA ASN A 154 2.53 -8.03 18.19
C ASN A 154 3.40 -8.34 19.43
N GLY A 155 2.79 -8.64 20.58
CA GLY A 155 3.54 -9.01 21.77
C GLY A 155 4.42 -7.90 22.37
N SER A 156 4.24 -6.65 21.95
CA SER A 156 4.99 -5.50 22.49
C SER A 156 4.58 -5.21 23.93
N GLY A 157 5.55 -5.26 24.84
CA GLY A 157 5.37 -4.98 26.27
C GLY A 157 4.83 -6.15 27.09
N ILE A 158 4.74 -7.36 26.51
CA ILE A 158 4.40 -8.57 27.29
C ILE A 158 5.58 -8.94 28.17
N SER A 159 5.32 -9.16 29.46
CA SER A 159 6.33 -9.58 30.43
C SER A 159 5.77 -10.67 31.34
N LYS A 160 6.64 -11.58 31.81
CA LYS A 160 6.31 -12.42 32.98
C LYS A 160 6.03 -11.49 34.16
N PHE A 161 5.02 -11.81 34.95
CA PHE A 161 4.57 -10.98 36.06
C PHE A 161 4.51 -11.82 37.34
N LYS A 162 5.08 -11.29 38.42
CA LYS A 162 5.03 -11.91 39.75
C LYS A 162 4.80 -10.85 40.80
N ILE A 163 4.07 -11.21 41.85
CA ILE A 163 4.07 -10.45 43.11
C ILE A 163 4.93 -11.17 44.13
N ASP A 164 5.79 -10.41 44.81
CA ASP A 164 6.54 -10.87 45.99
C ASP A 164 6.73 -9.69 46.96
N ASN A 165 6.63 -9.92 48.26
CA ASN A 165 6.75 -8.87 49.29
C ASN A 165 5.99 -7.56 48.96
N ASN A 166 4.76 -7.68 48.45
CA ASN A 166 3.91 -6.57 48.02
C ASN A 166 4.45 -5.68 46.89
N ARG A 167 5.36 -6.21 46.07
CA ARG A 167 5.94 -5.53 44.90
C ARG A 167 5.69 -6.33 43.64
N ALA A 168 5.47 -5.61 42.53
CA ALA A 168 5.32 -6.19 41.21
C ALA A 168 6.68 -6.31 40.52
N TYR A 169 6.94 -7.50 39.97
CA TYR A 169 8.15 -7.86 39.25
C TYR A 169 7.80 -8.22 37.81
N PHE A 170 8.42 -7.54 36.85
CA PHE A 170 8.30 -7.81 35.41
C PHE A 170 9.49 -7.22 34.67
N SER A 171 9.97 -7.85 33.59
CA SER A 171 11.06 -7.33 32.74
C SER A 171 12.29 -6.80 33.52
N ASP A 172 12.70 -7.52 34.57
CA ASP A 172 13.78 -7.12 35.51
C ASP A 172 13.53 -5.82 36.30
N GLU A 173 12.34 -5.25 36.21
CA GLU A 173 11.90 -4.09 36.97
C GLU A 173 11.16 -4.51 38.24
N THR A 174 11.10 -3.59 39.21
CA THR A 174 10.36 -3.79 40.45
C THR A 174 9.66 -2.51 40.89
N VAL A 175 8.33 -2.50 40.78
CA VAL A 175 7.50 -1.34 41.11
C VAL A 175 6.55 -1.64 42.26
N SER A 176 6.09 -0.58 42.94
CA SER A 176 4.97 -0.70 43.86
C SER A 176 3.68 -0.94 43.08
N ILE A 177 2.65 -1.50 43.73
CA ILE A 177 1.32 -1.61 43.10
C ILE A 177 0.75 -0.22 42.77
N ASP A 178 1.04 0.82 43.56
CA ASP A 178 0.57 2.17 43.26
C ASP A 178 1.20 2.75 41.98
N ASP A 179 2.46 2.41 41.70
CA ASP A 179 3.20 2.92 40.54
C ASP A 179 2.94 2.11 39.26
N LEU A 180 2.43 0.88 39.38
CA LEU A 180 2.18 -0.02 38.24
C LEU A 180 1.22 0.58 37.20
N LEU A 181 0.24 1.38 37.64
CA LEU A 181 -0.64 2.12 36.73
C LEU A 181 0.13 3.11 35.86
N ASN A 182 1.13 3.80 36.41
CA ASN A 182 1.91 4.79 35.67
C ASN A 182 2.83 4.14 34.65
N GLU A 183 3.48 3.02 35.02
CA GLU A 183 4.43 2.32 34.16
C GLU A 183 3.81 1.85 32.84
N PHE A 184 2.56 1.36 32.90
CA PHE A 184 1.83 0.88 31.73
C PHE A 184 0.87 1.93 31.14
N GLY A 185 1.01 3.21 31.48
CA GLY A 185 0.15 4.29 30.96
C GLY A 185 -1.34 4.10 31.28
N GLY A 186 -1.62 3.42 32.39
CA GLY A 186 -2.95 3.17 32.94
C GLY A 186 -3.81 2.19 32.15
N ASN A 187 -3.25 1.46 31.17
CA ASN A 187 -4.01 0.53 30.31
C ASN A 187 -3.24 -0.78 30.09
N PHE A 188 -3.53 -1.77 30.92
CA PHE A 188 -2.94 -3.11 30.86
C PHE A 188 -3.91 -4.17 31.35
N ILE A 189 -3.52 -5.42 31.14
CA ILE A 189 -4.21 -6.61 31.62
C ILE A 189 -3.17 -7.58 32.20
N ILE A 190 -3.48 -8.16 33.36
CA ILE A 190 -2.71 -9.24 33.98
C ILE A 190 -3.54 -10.51 33.86
N GLN A 191 -2.92 -11.55 33.31
CA GLN A 191 -3.57 -12.83 33.02
C GLN A 191 -2.76 -13.97 33.60
N GLU A 192 -3.42 -15.06 33.94
CA GLU A 192 -2.73 -16.32 34.21
C GLU A 192 -1.96 -16.77 32.95
N MET A 193 -0.78 -17.34 33.15
CA MET A 193 -0.02 -17.98 32.08
C MET A 193 -0.78 -19.20 31.59
N LEU A 194 -1.02 -19.27 30.28
CA LEU A 194 -1.77 -20.35 29.67
C LEU A 194 -0.91 -21.62 29.56
N GLU A 195 -1.42 -22.73 30.06
CA GLU A 195 -0.86 -24.06 29.80
C GLU A 195 -1.43 -24.60 28.47
N GLN A 196 -0.58 -24.68 27.46
CA GLN A 196 -0.94 -25.22 26.14
C GLN A 196 -0.86 -26.76 26.11
N HIS A 197 -1.49 -27.35 25.11
CA HIS A 197 -1.44 -28.80 24.86
C HIS A 197 0.01 -29.30 24.69
N PRO A 198 0.40 -30.47 25.24
CA PRO A 198 1.75 -31.00 25.12
C PRO A 198 2.27 -31.08 23.68
N ASN A 199 1.45 -31.55 22.73
CA ASN A 199 1.81 -31.58 21.30
C ASN A 199 2.20 -30.19 20.75
N MET A 200 1.56 -29.12 21.23
CA MET A 200 1.89 -27.76 20.80
C MET A 200 3.14 -27.23 21.48
N ALA A 201 3.51 -27.74 22.66
CA ALA A 201 4.72 -27.37 23.36
C ALA A 201 5.99 -28.06 22.82
N GLU A 202 5.86 -29.24 22.18
CA GLU A 202 7.01 -30.02 21.67
C GLU A 202 8.01 -29.20 20.82
N PRO A 203 7.60 -28.33 19.88
CA PRO A 203 8.55 -27.55 19.07
C PRO A 203 9.29 -26.46 19.85
N HIS A 204 8.59 -25.80 20.78
CA HIS A 204 9.11 -24.70 21.58
C HIS A 204 8.29 -24.56 22.87
N PRO A 205 8.75 -25.11 24.00
CA PRO A 205 7.97 -25.15 25.25
C PRO A 205 7.93 -23.81 25.99
N ASP A 206 8.88 -22.91 25.72
CA ASP A 206 8.99 -21.63 26.43
C ASP A 206 7.92 -20.61 26.01
N SER A 207 7.28 -20.79 24.87
CA SER A 207 6.21 -19.92 24.36
C SER A 207 4.87 -20.63 24.23
N VAL A 208 3.78 -19.85 24.28
CA VAL A 208 2.46 -20.32 23.85
C VAL A 208 2.41 -20.30 22.32
N ASN A 209 2.56 -21.46 21.70
CA ASN A 209 2.54 -21.64 20.25
C ASN A 209 1.09 -21.61 19.76
N SER A 210 0.68 -20.51 19.15
CA SER A 210 -0.73 -20.24 18.86
C SER A 210 -1.09 -20.40 17.37
N LEU A 211 -2.34 -20.77 17.13
CA LEU A 211 -2.97 -20.77 15.83
C LEU A 211 -3.37 -19.35 15.44
N ARG A 212 -2.91 -18.89 14.28
CA ARG A 212 -3.52 -17.78 13.54
C ARG A 212 -4.61 -18.37 12.66
N MET A 213 -5.88 -18.21 13.04
CA MET A 213 -7.05 -18.63 12.24
C MET A 213 -7.74 -17.40 11.65
N VAL A 214 -8.22 -17.51 10.40
CA VAL A 214 -8.85 -16.37 9.72
C VAL A 214 -10.28 -16.67 9.37
N THR A 215 -11.19 -15.77 9.75
CA THR A 215 -12.60 -15.83 9.38
C THR A 215 -13.03 -14.66 8.52
N PHE A 216 -14.06 -14.88 7.72
CA PHE A 216 -14.67 -13.89 6.85
C PHE A 216 -16.19 -13.97 6.87
N ARG A 217 -16.86 -12.87 7.22
CA ARG A 217 -18.31 -12.74 7.11
C ARG A 217 -18.67 -12.26 5.71
N TRP A 218 -19.43 -13.08 4.99
CA TRP A 218 -19.88 -12.77 3.65
C TRP A 218 -21.34 -13.18 3.45
N LYS A 219 -22.17 -12.20 3.08
CA LYS A 219 -23.63 -12.36 2.89
C LYS A 219 -24.33 -12.99 4.11
N GLY A 220 -23.93 -12.59 5.31
CA GLY A 220 -24.50 -13.07 6.58
C GLY A 220 -23.91 -14.38 7.09
N GLU A 221 -23.10 -15.09 6.30
CA GLU A 221 -22.44 -16.32 6.73
C GLU A 221 -20.97 -16.04 7.11
N ILE A 222 -20.57 -16.50 8.29
CA ILE A 222 -19.18 -16.47 8.74
C ILE A 222 -18.48 -17.74 8.27
N ARG A 223 -17.38 -17.59 7.53
CA ARG A 223 -16.58 -18.67 6.96
C ARG A 223 -15.20 -18.70 7.58
N TYR A 224 -14.68 -19.89 7.82
CA TYR A 224 -13.26 -20.11 8.04
C TYR A 224 -12.52 -20.09 6.69
N LEU A 225 -11.35 -19.46 6.65
CA LEU A 225 -10.57 -19.30 5.41
C LEU A 225 -9.28 -20.10 5.41
N LEU A 226 -8.46 -19.94 6.45
CA LEU A 226 -7.14 -20.57 6.55
C LEU A 226 -6.61 -20.48 7.98
N ALA A 227 -5.59 -21.30 8.27
CA ALA A 227 -4.81 -21.18 9.49
C ALA A 227 -3.33 -21.53 9.29
N TYR A 228 -2.52 -21.07 10.24
CA TYR A 228 -1.15 -21.52 10.45
C TYR A 228 -0.81 -21.38 11.93
N VAL A 229 0.16 -22.14 12.41
CA VAL A 229 0.70 -22.00 13.75
C VAL A 229 1.89 -21.05 13.75
N ARG A 230 1.93 -20.23 14.78
CA ARG A 230 3.07 -19.41 15.19
C ARG A 230 3.79 -20.14 16.31
N ILE A 231 5.08 -20.35 16.14
CA ILE A 231 5.95 -20.98 17.12
C ILE A 231 7.01 -19.96 17.50
N GLY A 232 7.31 -19.85 18.79
CA GLY A 232 8.37 -18.97 19.29
C GLY A 232 9.76 -19.52 19.02
N SER A 233 10.78 -18.79 19.44
CA SER A 233 12.18 -19.20 19.28
C SER A 233 13.05 -18.61 20.38
N ASN A 234 14.28 -19.10 20.50
CA ASN A 234 15.32 -18.57 21.40
C ASN A 234 14.92 -18.51 22.89
N GLY A 235 13.96 -19.34 23.33
CA GLY A 235 13.46 -19.32 24.70
C GLY A 235 12.62 -18.08 25.04
N ASP A 236 12.16 -17.31 24.03
CA ASP A 236 11.25 -16.20 24.24
C ASP A 236 9.86 -16.71 24.64
N ILE A 237 9.19 -16.02 25.55
CA ILE A 237 7.83 -16.38 26.00
C ILE A 237 6.77 -16.17 24.92
N ARG A 238 7.09 -15.40 23.88
CA ARG A 238 6.19 -15.02 22.81
C ARG A 238 6.47 -15.86 21.57
N ASP A 239 5.39 -16.21 20.86
CA ASP A 239 5.49 -16.87 19.54
C ASP A 239 5.84 -15.93 18.38
N ASN A 240 6.08 -14.65 18.69
CA ASN A 240 6.42 -13.58 17.75
C ASN A 240 7.51 -12.64 18.30
N GLY A 241 8.32 -13.13 19.25
CA GLY A 241 9.37 -12.37 19.92
C GLY A 241 10.55 -12.02 19.01
N ASP A 242 10.91 -12.93 18.11
CA ASP A 242 11.89 -12.69 17.05
C ASP A 242 11.29 -13.05 15.70
N THR A 243 10.67 -12.05 15.06
CA THR A 243 9.99 -12.27 13.79
C THR A 243 10.90 -12.82 12.69
N ASP A 244 12.22 -12.68 12.77
CA ASP A 244 13.13 -13.18 11.74
C ASP A 244 13.43 -14.68 11.91
N THR A 245 13.37 -15.23 13.12
CA THR A 245 13.64 -16.65 13.41
C THR A 245 12.40 -17.46 13.76
N ASP A 246 11.33 -16.84 14.25
CA ASP A 246 10.10 -17.51 14.67
C ASP A 246 9.43 -18.27 13.50
N PRO A 247 9.31 -19.61 13.59
CA PRO A 247 8.73 -20.41 12.52
C PRO A 247 7.21 -20.27 12.43
N ARG A 248 6.71 -20.47 11.20
CA ARG A 248 5.29 -20.45 10.86
C ARG A 248 4.95 -21.71 10.08
N VAL A 249 4.15 -22.61 10.66
CA VAL A 249 3.78 -23.89 10.05
C VAL A 249 2.34 -23.81 9.57
N GLY A 250 2.08 -24.03 8.28
CA GLY A 250 0.72 -24.01 7.77
C GLY A 250 -0.13 -25.16 8.32
N VAL A 251 -1.44 -24.94 8.44
CA VAL A 251 -2.41 -25.94 8.89
C VAL A 251 -3.37 -26.25 7.74
N LYS A 252 -3.57 -27.54 7.47
CA LYS A 252 -4.52 -28.05 6.47
C LYS A 252 -5.94 -28.01 7.04
N ASP A 253 -6.97 -28.16 6.19
CA ASP A 253 -8.37 -28.06 6.63
C ASP A 253 -8.77 -29.18 7.61
N ASN A 254 -8.05 -30.30 7.62
CA ASN A 254 -8.24 -31.42 8.55
C ASN A 254 -7.45 -31.27 9.86
N GLY A 255 -6.82 -30.12 10.12
CA GLY A 255 -6.04 -29.88 11.35
C GLY A 255 -4.63 -30.48 11.35
N GLU A 256 -4.20 -31.11 10.25
CA GLU A 256 -2.81 -31.56 10.07
C GLU A 256 -1.88 -30.38 9.76
N PHE A 257 -0.63 -30.52 10.15
CA PHE A 257 0.44 -29.59 9.81
C PHE A 257 1.07 -29.90 8.46
N PHE A 258 1.63 -28.88 7.80
CA PHE A 258 2.67 -29.12 6.81
C PHE A 258 3.96 -29.56 7.50
N ASP A 259 4.79 -30.29 6.79
CA ASP A 259 6.07 -30.86 7.25
C ASP A 259 7.23 -29.85 7.31
N PHE A 260 6.94 -28.56 7.11
CA PHE A 260 7.92 -27.49 7.16
C PHE A 260 7.31 -26.19 7.68
N ALA A 261 8.16 -25.33 8.23
CA ALA A 261 7.86 -23.96 8.57
C ALA A 261 8.42 -22.96 7.55
N LEU A 262 7.85 -21.77 7.55
CA LEU A 262 8.41 -20.57 6.95
C LEU A 262 8.82 -19.58 8.03
N SER A 263 10.02 -19.02 7.92
CA SER A 263 10.41 -17.80 8.60
C SER A 263 9.74 -16.58 7.94
N HIS A 264 9.76 -15.42 8.58
CA HIS A 264 9.13 -14.21 8.03
C HIS A 264 9.81 -13.67 6.76
N ASP A 265 11.07 -14.03 6.48
CA ASP A 265 11.74 -13.75 5.20
C ASP A 265 11.38 -14.77 4.09
N GLY A 266 10.62 -15.81 4.42
CA GLY A 266 10.13 -16.82 3.49
C GLY A 266 11.09 -18.00 3.29
N LYS A 267 12.10 -18.16 4.14
CA LYS A 267 12.95 -19.36 4.10
C LYS A 267 12.19 -20.56 4.63
N LYS A 268 12.41 -21.69 3.98
CA LYS A 268 11.82 -22.99 4.33
C LYS A 268 12.70 -23.69 5.35
N HIS A 269 12.08 -24.17 6.43
CA HIS A 269 12.74 -24.91 7.51
C HIS A 269 12.00 -26.21 7.77
N PHE A 270 12.69 -27.35 7.74
CA PHE A 270 12.12 -28.65 8.10
C PHE A 270 12.26 -28.94 9.60
N GLU A 271 13.16 -28.21 10.27
CA GLU A 271 13.43 -28.31 11.69
C GLU A 271 13.34 -26.93 12.33
N HIS A 272 12.95 -26.88 13.60
CA HIS A 272 12.87 -25.68 14.38
C HIS A 272 14.27 -25.07 14.55
N PRO A 273 14.47 -23.78 14.22
CA PRO A 273 15.80 -23.20 14.07
C PRO A 273 16.61 -23.16 15.37
N THR A 274 15.96 -23.23 16.53
CA THR A 274 16.64 -23.13 17.84
C THR A 274 16.58 -24.42 18.67
N THR A 275 15.58 -25.27 18.44
CA THR A 275 15.37 -26.50 19.24
C THR A 275 15.67 -27.77 18.44
N GLY A 276 15.77 -27.68 17.11
CA GLY A 276 15.97 -28.84 16.23
C GLY A 276 14.75 -29.73 16.06
N PHE A 277 13.60 -29.37 16.63
CA PHE A 277 12.37 -30.16 16.51
C PHE A 277 11.94 -30.29 15.03
N LYS A 278 11.65 -31.50 14.57
CA LYS A 278 11.26 -31.74 13.17
C LYS A 278 9.78 -31.46 12.97
N PHE A 279 9.42 -30.55 12.07
CA PHE A 279 8.02 -30.19 11.86
C PHE A 279 7.18 -31.35 11.30
N SER A 280 7.80 -32.34 10.66
CA SER A 280 7.14 -33.59 10.27
C SER A 280 6.64 -34.45 11.45
N GLU A 281 7.14 -34.20 12.66
CA GLU A 281 6.74 -34.91 13.89
C GLU A 281 5.57 -34.22 14.61
N LEU A 282 5.12 -33.04 14.15
CA LEU A 282 3.92 -32.38 14.67
C LEU A 282 2.68 -33.26 14.45
N LYS A 283 2.05 -33.64 15.56
CA LYS A 283 0.78 -34.37 15.55
C LYS A 283 -0.37 -33.44 15.17
N PRO A 284 -1.44 -33.93 14.52
CA PRO A 284 -2.61 -33.11 14.20
C PRO A 284 -3.24 -32.44 15.42
N ILE A 285 -3.88 -31.30 15.21
CA ILE A 285 -4.61 -30.59 16.27
C ILE A 285 -5.82 -31.43 16.67
N PRO A 286 -5.99 -31.76 17.97
CA PRO A 286 -7.15 -32.50 18.43
C PRO A 286 -8.44 -31.69 18.18
N ASN A 287 -9.50 -32.38 17.74
CA ASN A 287 -10.84 -31.80 17.53
C ASN A 287 -10.84 -30.49 16.72
N TYR A 288 -10.08 -30.41 15.62
CA TYR A 288 -9.90 -29.17 14.86
C TYR A 288 -11.20 -28.50 14.38
N ASP A 289 -12.26 -29.28 14.12
CA ASP A 289 -13.58 -28.75 13.78
C ASP A 289 -14.18 -27.87 14.91
N GLU A 290 -13.89 -28.19 16.17
CA GLU A 290 -14.28 -27.36 17.32
C GLU A 290 -13.58 -26.00 17.29
N PHE A 291 -12.32 -25.94 16.84
CA PHE A 291 -11.59 -24.67 16.68
C PHE A 291 -12.23 -23.80 15.60
N ILE A 292 -12.60 -24.42 14.47
CA ILE A 292 -13.27 -23.73 13.37
C ILE A 292 -14.61 -23.17 13.84
N GLN A 293 -15.42 -23.98 14.53
CA GLN A 293 -16.71 -23.55 15.04
C GLN A 293 -16.56 -22.45 16.10
N TYR A 294 -15.61 -22.60 17.01
CA TYR A 294 -15.31 -21.63 18.05
C TYR A 294 -14.94 -20.26 17.48
N VAL A 295 -14.03 -20.15 16.51
CA VAL A 295 -13.69 -18.84 15.91
C VAL A 295 -14.83 -18.21 15.13
N LYS A 296 -15.74 -19.03 14.56
CA LYS A 296 -16.95 -18.52 13.91
C LYS A 296 -17.90 -17.89 14.94
N GLU A 297 -18.11 -18.55 16.07
CA GLU A 297 -18.93 -18.04 17.18
C GLU A 297 -18.35 -16.74 17.76
N LEU A 298 -17.03 -16.67 17.97
CA LEU A 298 -16.39 -15.42 18.38
C LEU A 298 -16.62 -14.29 17.36
N HIS A 299 -16.60 -14.60 16.06
CA HIS A 299 -16.79 -13.61 15.00
C HIS A 299 -18.21 -13.04 14.96
N GLU A 300 -19.22 -13.75 15.46
CA GLU A 300 -20.61 -13.25 15.52
C GLU A 300 -20.71 -11.91 16.29
N ASN A 301 -19.85 -11.71 17.29
CA ASN A 301 -19.83 -10.52 18.13
C ASN A 301 -19.17 -9.28 17.49
N PHE A 302 -18.48 -9.43 16.35
CA PHE A 302 -17.85 -8.31 15.64
C PHE A 302 -18.71 -7.80 14.48
N LEU A 303 -19.69 -6.95 14.76
CA LEU A 303 -20.66 -6.52 13.74
C LEU A 303 -20.09 -5.55 12.68
N HIS A 304 -18.95 -4.90 12.96
CA HIS A 304 -18.35 -3.88 12.08
C HIS A 304 -17.09 -4.36 11.34
N LEU A 305 -16.66 -5.61 11.60
CA LEU A 305 -15.39 -6.16 11.13
C LEU A 305 -15.66 -7.52 10.51
N ASP A 306 -15.72 -7.57 9.19
CA ASP A 306 -16.06 -8.79 8.46
C ASP A 306 -14.85 -9.70 8.23
N ILE A 307 -13.61 -9.25 8.44
CA ILE A 307 -12.41 -10.09 8.33
C ILE A 307 -11.63 -10.04 9.63
N VAL A 308 -11.48 -11.19 10.30
CA VAL A 308 -10.79 -11.29 11.60
C VAL A 308 -9.73 -12.38 11.56
N SER A 309 -8.58 -12.07 12.16
CA SER A 309 -7.44 -12.96 12.37
C SER A 309 -7.32 -13.27 13.86
N TRP A 310 -7.72 -14.47 14.24
CA TRP A 310 -7.77 -14.96 15.61
C TRP A 310 -6.46 -15.60 16.01
N ASP A 311 -6.01 -15.29 17.21
CA ASP A 311 -4.93 -15.98 17.89
C ASP A 311 -5.57 -16.91 18.93
N ILE A 312 -5.51 -18.21 18.65
CA ILE A 312 -6.12 -19.27 19.46
C ILE A 312 -5.02 -20.23 19.92
N ALA A 313 -4.97 -20.54 21.21
CA ALA A 313 -4.14 -21.64 21.70
C ALA A 313 -4.92 -22.95 21.70
N VAL A 314 -4.18 -24.05 21.57
CA VAL A 314 -4.69 -25.38 21.93
C VAL A 314 -4.45 -25.53 23.42
N GLY A 315 -5.52 -25.50 24.21
CA GLY A 315 -5.45 -25.68 25.66
C GLY A 315 -5.01 -27.09 26.04
N LYS A 316 -4.62 -27.28 27.30
CA LYS A 316 -4.08 -28.55 27.84
C LYS A 316 -4.87 -29.81 27.45
N GLU A 317 -6.20 -29.77 27.48
CA GLU A 317 -7.08 -30.91 27.16
C GLU A 317 -7.50 -30.95 25.67
N GLY A 318 -6.86 -30.13 24.83
CA GLY A 318 -7.12 -30.09 23.38
C GLY A 318 -8.18 -29.09 22.94
N GLN A 319 -8.81 -28.35 23.86
CA GLN A 319 -9.86 -27.37 23.57
C GLN A 319 -9.31 -26.04 23.03
N PRO A 320 -10.08 -25.27 22.23
CA PRO A 320 -9.66 -23.94 21.78
C PRO A 320 -9.70 -22.92 22.92
N VAL A 321 -8.65 -22.11 23.05
CA VAL A 321 -8.55 -21.01 24.03
C VAL A 321 -8.28 -19.70 23.30
N PHE A 322 -9.20 -18.73 23.43
CA PHE A 322 -9.01 -17.39 22.84
C PHE A 322 -7.88 -16.60 23.53
N ILE A 323 -7.03 -15.96 22.72
CA ILE A 323 -5.96 -15.08 23.19
C ILE A 323 -6.17 -13.65 22.70
N GLU A 324 -6.30 -13.47 21.38
CA GLU A 324 -6.34 -12.14 20.76
C GLU A 324 -7.09 -12.14 19.43
N ALA A 325 -7.73 -11.01 19.10
CA ALA A 325 -8.34 -10.77 17.80
C ALA A 325 -7.58 -9.66 17.05
N ASN A 326 -7.23 -9.92 15.79
CA ASN A 326 -6.51 -8.99 14.93
C ASN A 326 -7.35 -8.63 13.69
N PHE A 327 -7.46 -7.34 13.37
CA PHE A 327 -8.32 -6.85 12.28
C PHE A 327 -7.55 -6.49 11.00
N ALA A 328 -6.27 -6.84 10.97
CA ALA A 328 -5.39 -6.70 9.83
C ALA A 328 -4.16 -7.61 9.96
N GLY A 329 -3.54 -7.96 8.85
CA GLY A 329 -2.35 -8.81 8.85
C GLY A 329 -1.60 -8.85 7.53
N PRO A 330 -0.40 -9.46 7.50
CA PRO A 330 0.38 -9.66 6.28
C PRO A 330 -0.22 -10.79 5.42
N ILE A 331 -1.39 -10.56 4.82
CA ILE A 331 -2.12 -11.57 4.00
C ILE A 331 -1.29 -12.26 2.90
N PRO A 332 -0.36 -11.59 2.19
CA PRO A 332 0.56 -12.30 1.29
C PRO A 332 1.33 -13.43 1.99
N PHE A 333 1.78 -13.20 3.22
CA PHE A 333 2.48 -14.21 4.01
C PHE A 333 1.53 -15.29 4.51
N TYR A 334 0.29 -14.95 4.89
CA TYR A 334 -0.72 -15.94 5.31
C TYR A 334 -1.00 -16.93 4.19
N GLN A 335 -1.16 -16.45 2.97
CA GLN A 335 -1.42 -17.27 1.79
C GLN A 335 -0.22 -18.16 1.45
N LEU A 336 1.01 -17.64 1.61
CA LEU A 336 2.23 -18.45 1.42
C LEU A 336 2.31 -19.58 2.45
N VAL A 337 2.19 -19.28 3.74
CA VAL A 337 2.36 -20.30 4.80
C VAL A 337 1.25 -21.33 4.81
N SER A 338 0.00 -20.92 4.62
CA SER A 338 -1.15 -21.84 4.52
C SER A 338 -1.25 -22.52 3.14
N GLN A 339 -0.44 -22.08 2.18
CA GLN A 339 -0.44 -22.56 0.79
C GLN A 339 -1.83 -22.50 0.13
N LYS A 340 -2.58 -21.44 0.42
CA LYS A 340 -3.95 -21.22 -0.04
C LYS A 340 -4.21 -19.75 -0.40
N PRO A 341 -5.02 -19.47 -1.44
CA PRO A 341 -5.57 -18.15 -1.65
C PRO A 341 -6.54 -17.78 -0.52
N MET A 342 -6.49 -16.52 -0.07
CA MET A 342 -7.26 -16.05 1.10
C MET A 342 -8.77 -16.29 0.96
N PHE A 343 -9.34 -16.06 -0.22
CA PHE A 343 -10.78 -16.20 -0.46
C PHE A 343 -11.15 -17.44 -1.27
N GLY A 344 -10.18 -18.22 -1.78
CA GLY A 344 -10.46 -19.37 -2.63
C GLY A 344 -11.42 -19.03 -3.77
N ASP A 345 -12.51 -19.78 -3.86
CA ASP A 345 -13.54 -19.63 -4.89
C ASP A 345 -14.42 -18.39 -4.72
N LEU A 346 -14.34 -17.69 -3.58
CA LEU A 346 -15.04 -16.42 -3.38
C LEU A 346 -14.27 -15.23 -3.96
N THR A 347 -13.04 -15.42 -4.47
CA THR A 347 -12.16 -14.31 -4.87
C THR A 347 -12.83 -13.39 -5.89
N GLU A 348 -13.42 -13.95 -6.94
CA GLU A 348 -14.06 -13.20 -8.02
C GLU A 348 -15.23 -12.36 -7.50
N GLU A 349 -16.18 -13.01 -6.81
CA GLU A 349 -17.38 -12.37 -6.26
C GLU A 349 -17.05 -11.28 -5.24
N VAL A 350 -16.07 -11.54 -4.36
CA VAL A 350 -15.61 -10.58 -3.35
C VAL A 350 -14.98 -9.36 -4.01
N MET A 351 -14.15 -9.55 -5.04
CA MET A 351 -13.50 -8.44 -5.72
C MET A 351 -14.48 -7.59 -6.52
N GLU A 352 -15.47 -8.20 -7.19
CA GLU A 352 -16.56 -7.47 -7.84
C GLU A 352 -17.31 -6.57 -6.85
N TYR A 353 -17.63 -7.09 -5.67
CA TYR A 353 -18.27 -6.32 -4.61
C TYR A 353 -17.39 -5.18 -4.10
N VAL A 354 -16.10 -5.44 -3.85
CA VAL A 354 -15.13 -4.44 -3.40
C VAL A 354 -15.06 -3.29 -4.39
N GLN A 355 -14.97 -3.58 -5.69
CA GLN A 355 -14.95 -2.54 -6.72
C GLN A 355 -16.22 -1.70 -6.73
N LYS A 356 -17.39 -2.37 -6.74
CA LYS A 356 -18.69 -1.69 -6.70
C LYS A 356 -18.79 -0.74 -5.51
N LYS A 357 -18.35 -1.18 -4.32
CA LYS A 357 -18.38 -0.35 -3.11
C LYS A 357 -17.40 0.82 -3.18
N ARG A 358 -16.17 0.60 -3.64
CA ARG A 358 -15.15 1.65 -3.77
C ARG A 358 -15.53 2.71 -4.81
N ALA A 359 -16.27 2.34 -5.86
CA ALA A 359 -16.83 3.28 -6.82
C ALA A 359 -17.92 4.18 -6.20
N GLN A 360 -18.67 3.66 -5.22
CA GLN A 360 -19.75 4.40 -4.56
C GLN A 360 -19.27 5.38 -3.49
N ARG A 361 -18.23 5.02 -2.73
CA ARG A 361 -17.71 5.88 -1.65
C ARG A 361 -16.25 5.59 -1.32
N LYS A 362 -15.62 6.57 -0.65
CA LYS A 362 -14.32 6.38 -0.01
C LYS A 362 -14.46 5.68 1.34
N PHE A 363 -13.52 4.80 1.65
CA PHE A 363 -13.45 4.08 2.92
C PHE A 363 -12.25 4.53 3.73
N LYS A 364 -12.40 4.51 5.06
CA LYS A 364 -11.31 4.84 5.97
C LYS A 364 -10.26 3.73 5.91
N LEU A 365 -9.01 4.12 5.73
CA LEU A 365 -7.88 3.21 5.83
C LEU A 365 -7.45 3.07 7.28
N MET A 366 -6.71 2.00 7.61
CA MET A 366 -5.91 2.00 8.83
C MET A 366 -4.99 3.23 8.87
N SER A 367 -4.81 3.81 10.06
CA SER A 367 -4.00 5.02 10.26
C SER A 367 -2.60 4.93 9.63
N LYS A 368 -1.93 3.78 9.74
CA LYS A 368 -0.60 3.57 9.12
C LYS A 368 -0.64 3.65 7.59
N HIS A 369 -1.69 3.14 6.96
CA HIS A 369 -1.83 3.15 5.50
C HIS A 369 -2.32 4.49 4.99
N GLU A 370 -3.17 5.17 5.73
CA GLU A 370 -3.58 6.55 5.49
C GLU A 370 -2.36 7.49 5.47
N LYS A 371 -1.49 7.42 6.50
CA LYS A 371 -0.23 8.18 6.55
C LYS A 371 0.66 7.94 5.32
N VAL A 372 0.75 6.68 4.87
CA VAL A 372 1.52 6.33 3.67
C VAL A 372 0.89 6.91 2.41
N GLN A 373 -0.45 6.88 2.29
CA GLN A 373 -1.15 7.45 1.15
C GLN A 373 -0.99 8.96 1.08
N ILE A 374 -1.22 9.67 2.20
CA ILE A 374 -1.02 11.13 2.30
C ILE A 374 0.41 11.51 1.94
N LYS A 375 1.41 10.76 2.42
CA LYS A 375 2.83 11.00 2.07
C LYS A 375 3.08 10.84 0.57
N ARG A 376 2.48 9.84 -0.07
CA ARG A 376 2.61 9.61 -1.52
C ARG A 376 1.95 10.72 -2.32
N GLU A 377 0.74 11.12 -1.94
CA GLU A 377 0.00 12.22 -2.58
C GLU A 377 0.79 13.53 -2.45
N LYS A 378 1.28 13.87 -1.26
CA LYS A 378 2.14 15.04 -1.02
C LYS A 378 3.38 15.03 -1.92
N ASN A 379 4.04 13.89 -2.07
CA ASN A 379 5.21 13.76 -2.93
C ASN A 379 4.86 13.93 -4.42
N ARG A 380 3.71 13.39 -4.85
CA ARG A 380 3.22 13.55 -6.22
C ARG A 380 2.89 15.01 -6.52
N THR A 381 2.11 15.65 -5.67
CA THR A 381 1.77 17.08 -5.82
C THR A 381 3.01 17.96 -5.80
N ARG A 382 4.01 17.65 -4.97
CA ARG A 382 5.30 18.37 -4.96
C ARG A 382 6.05 18.21 -6.29
N LYS A 383 6.02 17.02 -6.89
CA LYS A 383 6.63 16.79 -8.20
C LYS A 383 5.90 17.57 -9.30
N GLU A 384 4.58 17.47 -9.35
CA GLU A 384 3.74 18.21 -10.31
C GLU A 384 3.95 19.73 -10.17
N LEU A 385 4.07 20.25 -8.94
CA LEU A 385 4.38 21.65 -8.69
C LEU A 385 5.76 22.06 -9.23
N ASN A 386 6.77 21.22 -9.07
CA ASN A 386 8.11 21.48 -9.60
C ASN A 386 8.13 21.44 -11.13
N ASP A 387 7.44 20.48 -11.74
CA ASP A 387 7.31 20.35 -13.19
C ASP A 387 6.57 21.57 -13.76
N ASN A 388 5.48 22.02 -13.11
CA ASN A 388 4.76 23.24 -13.49
C ASN A 388 5.62 24.51 -13.33
N ARG A 389 6.41 24.62 -12.26
CA ARG A 389 7.34 25.75 -12.07
C ARG A 389 8.38 25.82 -13.19
N ARG A 390 8.89 24.67 -13.62
CA ARG A 390 9.82 24.58 -14.75
C ARG A 390 9.14 25.00 -16.05
N LEU A 391 7.95 24.48 -16.34
CA LEU A 391 7.20 24.86 -17.54
C LEU A 391 6.88 26.37 -17.58
N VAL A 392 6.52 26.96 -16.43
CA VAL A 392 6.30 28.41 -16.32
C VAL A 392 7.57 29.21 -16.58
N ALA A 393 8.75 28.72 -16.14
CA ALA A 393 10.02 29.37 -16.43
C ALA A 393 10.35 29.32 -17.94
N GLU A 394 10.20 28.15 -18.56
CA GLU A 394 10.41 27.96 -20.01
C GLU A 394 9.46 28.85 -20.84
N LEU A 395 8.18 28.93 -20.45
CA LEU A 395 7.21 29.82 -21.12
C LEU A 395 7.56 31.31 -20.96
N LYS A 396 8.10 31.73 -19.81
CA LYS A 396 8.55 33.12 -19.60
C LYS A 396 9.74 33.46 -20.50
N GLU A 397 10.70 32.56 -20.64
CA GLU A 397 11.84 32.75 -21.55
C GLU A 397 11.37 32.85 -23.00
N GLU A 398 10.43 32.00 -23.41
CA GLU A 398 9.85 32.02 -24.74
C GLU A 398 9.07 33.31 -25.02
N VAL A 399 8.24 33.77 -24.07
CA VAL A 399 7.54 35.05 -24.17
C VAL A 399 8.52 36.21 -24.30
N ASN A 400 9.60 36.21 -23.52
CA ASN A 400 10.64 37.24 -23.62
C ASN A 400 11.33 37.21 -25.00
N ARG A 401 11.62 36.02 -25.53
CA ARG A 401 12.21 35.84 -26.87
C ARG A 401 11.29 36.41 -27.95
N LEU A 402 10.02 35.99 -27.97
CA LEU A 402 9.03 36.46 -28.94
C LEU A 402 8.79 37.98 -28.83
N THR A 403 8.78 38.52 -27.61
CA THR A 403 8.67 39.96 -27.38
C THR A 403 9.84 40.71 -28.01
N ASN A 404 11.07 40.23 -27.83
CA ASN A 404 12.26 40.82 -28.43
C ASN A 404 12.28 40.69 -29.97
N GLU A 405 11.83 39.56 -30.51
CA GLU A 405 11.67 39.38 -31.97
C GLU A 405 10.64 40.33 -32.56
N ASN A 406 9.49 40.51 -31.90
CA ASN A 406 8.47 41.47 -32.32
C ASN A 406 9.01 42.90 -32.33
N LEU A 407 9.74 43.32 -31.28
CA LEU A 407 10.39 44.64 -31.24
C LEU A 407 11.36 44.85 -32.41
N LYS A 408 12.19 43.84 -32.72
CA LYS A 408 13.09 43.90 -33.89
C LYS A 408 12.31 44.01 -35.21
N ASN A 409 11.25 43.23 -35.36
CA ASN A 409 10.40 43.26 -36.57
C ASN A 409 9.71 44.62 -36.74
N GLU A 410 9.25 45.25 -35.66
CA GLU A 410 8.69 46.60 -35.69
C GLU A 410 9.72 47.65 -36.15
N GLU A 411 10.97 47.57 -35.67
CA GLU A 411 12.05 48.45 -36.12
C GLU A 411 12.37 48.28 -37.61
N VAL A 412 12.45 47.04 -38.08
CA VAL A 412 12.68 46.72 -39.51
C VAL A 412 11.55 47.28 -40.36
N ASN A 413 10.29 47.09 -39.94
CA ASN A 413 9.12 47.62 -40.63
C ASN A 413 9.11 49.15 -40.67
N LYS A 414 9.48 49.84 -39.57
CA LYS A 414 9.64 51.30 -39.55
C LYS A 414 10.69 51.77 -40.56
N LYS A 415 11.86 51.12 -40.63
CA LYS A 415 12.92 51.44 -41.60
C LYS A 415 12.47 51.24 -43.05
N LYS A 416 11.80 50.11 -43.34
CA LYS A 416 11.28 49.80 -44.68
C LYS A 416 10.23 50.83 -45.13
N ASN A 417 9.31 51.20 -44.25
CA ASN A 417 8.30 52.22 -44.53
C ASN A 417 8.91 53.61 -44.77
N SER A 418 9.96 53.99 -44.03
CA SER A 418 10.72 55.22 -44.28
C SER A 418 11.34 55.23 -45.68
N LYS A 419 12.00 54.14 -46.07
CA LYS A 419 12.62 54.00 -47.40
C LYS A 419 11.59 54.06 -48.53
N LEU A 420 10.47 53.35 -48.40
CA LEU A 420 9.34 53.40 -49.34
C LEU A 420 8.78 54.83 -49.49
N LYS A 421 8.71 55.59 -48.40
CA LYS A 421 8.26 56.98 -48.43
C LYS A 421 9.23 57.88 -49.21
N GLN A 422 10.54 57.68 -49.02
CA GLN A 422 11.57 58.40 -49.79
C GLN A 422 11.52 58.05 -51.28
N GLU A 423 11.47 56.76 -51.63
CA GLU A 423 11.35 56.31 -53.02
C GLU A 423 10.09 56.87 -53.69
N LYS A 424 8.95 56.87 -52.98
CA LYS A 424 7.71 57.46 -53.49
C LYS A 424 7.84 58.97 -53.74
N GLN A 425 8.59 59.69 -52.90
CA GLN A 425 8.87 61.12 -53.11
C GLN A 425 9.79 61.36 -54.30
N THR A 426 10.83 60.54 -54.47
CA THR A 426 11.75 60.62 -55.61
C THR A 426 11.00 60.36 -56.92
N LEU A 427 10.24 59.26 -57.00
CA LEU A 427 9.43 58.92 -58.17
C LEU A 427 8.40 60.01 -58.47
N ALA A 428 7.78 60.62 -57.46
CA ALA A 428 6.87 61.74 -57.66
C ALA A 428 7.57 62.98 -58.24
N LYS A 429 8.84 63.21 -57.88
CA LYS A 429 9.65 64.31 -58.43
C LYS A 429 10.05 64.03 -59.88
N GLU A 430 10.58 62.85 -60.17
CA GLU A 430 10.92 62.41 -61.53
C GLU A 430 9.71 62.46 -62.45
N ASN A 431 8.55 61.98 -61.99
CA ASN A 431 7.32 62.03 -62.77
C ASN A 431 6.89 63.47 -63.07
N ARG A 432 7.07 64.42 -62.13
CA ARG A 432 6.84 65.85 -62.39
C ARG A 432 7.82 66.42 -63.43
N GLU A 433 9.07 66.00 -63.41
CA GLU A 433 10.08 66.42 -64.40
C GLU A 433 9.77 65.87 -65.79
N LEU A 434 9.46 64.58 -65.91
CA LEU A 434 9.01 63.96 -67.15
C LEU A 434 7.73 64.60 -67.69
N LEU A 435 6.77 64.97 -66.83
CA LEU A 435 5.59 65.72 -67.25
C LEU A 435 5.97 67.09 -67.80
N LYS A 436 6.90 67.81 -67.18
CA LYS A 436 7.39 69.10 -67.69
C LYS A 436 8.07 68.93 -69.06
N GLU A 437 8.96 67.95 -69.21
CA GLU A 437 9.62 67.64 -70.48
C GLU A 437 8.59 67.28 -71.56
N LYS A 438 7.65 66.38 -71.25
CA LYS A 438 6.56 66.02 -72.16
C LYS A 438 5.76 67.25 -72.59
N THR A 439 5.41 68.13 -71.66
CA THR A 439 4.70 69.39 -71.97
C THR A 439 5.55 70.32 -72.85
N GLY A 440 6.87 70.33 -72.63
CA GLY A 440 7.86 71.04 -73.46
C GLY A 440 7.91 70.50 -74.88
N TYR A 441 8.08 69.18 -75.05
CA TYR A 441 8.05 68.51 -76.35
C TYR A 441 6.71 68.68 -77.07
N GLU A 442 5.58 68.66 -76.36
CA GLU A 442 4.27 68.92 -76.95
C GLU A 442 4.16 70.35 -77.49
N LYS A 443 4.71 71.34 -76.77
CA LYS A 443 4.78 72.73 -77.25
C LYS A 443 5.70 72.86 -78.47
N GLU A 444 6.88 72.24 -78.46
CA GLU A 444 7.79 72.23 -79.60
C GLU A 444 7.18 71.53 -80.82
N TYR A 445 6.57 70.37 -80.63
CA TYR A 445 5.88 69.63 -81.68
C TYR A 445 4.74 70.46 -82.29
N LYS A 446 3.98 71.20 -81.46
CA LYS A 446 2.93 72.11 -81.92
C LYS A 446 3.50 73.28 -82.72
N LYS A 447 4.62 73.89 -82.27
CA LYS A 447 5.35 74.92 -83.04
C LYS A 447 5.88 74.38 -84.37
N MET A 448 6.49 73.19 -84.36
CA MET A 448 7.01 72.53 -85.55
C MET A 448 5.88 72.28 -86.57
N LYS A 449 4.72 71.76 -86.13
CA LYS A 449 3.52 71.58 -86.96
C LYS A 449 3.00 72.87 -87.61
N GLN A 450 3.23 74.01 -86.97
CA GLN A 450 2.81 75.32 -87.44
C GLN A 450 3.89 76.02 -88.30
N SER A 451 5.11 75.50 -88.36
CA SER A 451 6.20 76.07 -89.19
C SER A 451 5.98 75.85 -90.69
N ASN A 452 6.49 76.78 -91.51
CA ASN A 452 6.37 76.74 -92.97
C ASN A 452 7.04 75.49 -93.57
N SER A 453 8.20 75.07 -93.05
CA SER A 453 8.91 73.86 -93.49
C SER A 453 8.09 72.58 -93.28
N TRP A 454 7.40 72.46 -92.14
CA TRP A 454 6.55 71.30 -91.86
C TRP A 454 5.31 71.26 -92.77
N ARG A 455 4.74 72.40 -93.14
CA ARG A 455 3.58 72.46 -94.06
C ARG A 455 3.95 72.09 -95.50
N ILE A 456 5.10 72.52 -95.98
CA ILE A 456 5.58 72.27 -97.35
C ILE A 456 5.93 70.79 -97.59
N THR A 457 6.45 70.10 -96.57
CA THR A 457 6.87 68.69 -96.66
C THR A 457 5.74 67.67 -96.45
N ALA A 458 4.49 68.11 -96.29
CA ALA A 458 3.35 67.24 -95.99
C ALA A 458 3.08 66.11 -97.01
N PRO A 459 3.17 66.32 -98.35
CA PRO A 459 2.95 65.26 -99.34
C PRO A 459 3.99 64.13 -99.26
N VAL A 460 5.26 64.47 -99.02
CA VAL A 460 6.38 63.53 -98.95
C VAL A 460 6.28 62.63 -97.71
N ARG A 461 5.79 63.16 -96.58
CA ARG A 461 5.59 62.36 -95.35
C ARG A 461 4.41 61.39 -95.43
N PHE A 462 3.37 61.72 -96.19
CA PHE A 462 2.26 60.79 -96.43
C PHE A 462 2.75 59.51 -97.12
N ILE A 463 3.62 59.67 -98.13
CA ILE A 463 4.22 58.56 -98.86
C ILE A 463 5.16 57.73 -97.96
N SER A 464 6.03 58.37 -97.17
CA SER A 464 7.00 57.62 -96.33
C SER A 464 6.36 56.85 -95.16
N SER A 465 5.24 57.33 -94.60
CA SER A 465 4.53 56.66 -93.50
C SER A 465 3.91 55.31 -93.90
N LYS A 466 3.62 55.09 -95.20
CA LYS A 466 3.14 53.80 -95.71
C LYS A 466 4.24 52.73 -95.76
N PHE A 467 5.52 53.10 -95.70
CA PHE A 467 6.65 52.17 -95.80
C PHE A 467 7.30 51.80 -94.45
N LYS A 468 6.94 52.47 -93.34
CA LYS A 468 7.58 52.27 -92.01
C LYS A 468 6.80 51.41 -91.01
N LYS A 469 5.64 50.84 -91.37
CA LYS A 469 5.01 49.76 -90.58
C LYS A 469 5.50 48.41 -91.10
N LYS A 470 6.64 47.97 -90.58
CA LYS A 470 7.05 46.56 -90.52
C LYS A 470 7.78 46.33 -89.21
#